data_AF-A0A8J7N6I1-F1
#
_entry.id   AF-A0A8J7N6I1-F1
#
_cell.length_a   1.000
_cell.length_b   1.000
_cell.length_c   1.000
_cell.angle_alpha   90.00
_cell.angle_beta   90.00
_cell.angle_gamma   90.00
#
_symmetry.space_group_name_H-M   'P 1'
#
loop_
_entity.id
_entity.type
_entity.pdbx_description
1 polymer ?
#
loop_
_entity_poly.entity_id
_entity_poly.type
_entity_poly.pdbx_seq_one_letter_code
_entity_poly.pdbx_strand_id
1 'polypeptide(L)' 'MSDTNIHALPIGHTFDGYRILRVLGAGGFGITYLAEETAIGRKVAIK' A
#
# COMPACT_ATOMS: atom_id res chain seq x y z
N MET A 1 -10.43 1.90 16.34
CA MET A 1 -11.42 2.18 15.28
C MET A 1 -10.69 1.95 13.98
N SER A 2 -11.13 1.00 13.16
CA SER A 2 -10.46 0.66 11.92
C SER A 2 -10.64 1.81 10.94
N ASP A 3 -9.59 2.60 10.73
CA ASP A 3 -9.50 3.57 9.65
C ASP A 3 -9.43 2.81 8.32
N THR A 4 -10.56 2.25 7.89
CA THR A 4 -10.73 1.82 6.51
C THR A 4 -10.77 3.09 5.68
N ASN A 5 -9.59 3.50 5.20
CA ASN A 5 -9.50 4.61 4.28
C ASN A 5 -10.21 4.19 3.00
N ILE A 6 -11.39 4.77 2.73
CA ILE A 6 -12.26 4.35 1.61
C ILE A 6 -11.60 4.52 0.24
N HIS A 7 -10.51 5.30 0.18
CA HIS A 7 -9.72 5.55 -1.01
C HIS A 7 -8.44 4.70 -1.07
N ALA A 8 -8.14 3.91 -0.03
CA ALA A 8 -6.97 3.04 -0.04
C ALA A 8 -7.19 1.83 -0.95
N LEU A 9 -6.13 1.45 -1.65
CA LEU A 9 -6.06 0.14 -2.30
C LEU A 9 -6.20 -0.97 -1.24
N PRO A 10 -6.92 -2.06 -1.56
CA PRO A 10 -7.11 -3.14 -0.61
C PRO A 10 -5.80 -3.87 -0.32
N ILE A 11 -5.67 -4.44 0.88
CA ILE A 11 -4.55 -5.34 1.21
C ILE A 11 -4.54 -6.50 0.23
N GLY A 12 -3.36 -6.84 -0.29
CA GLY A 12 -3.16 -7.86 -1.31
C GLY A 12 -3.35 -7.36 -2.75
N HIS A 13 -3.81 -6.12 -2.97
CA HIS A 13 -3.87 -5.53 -4.31
C HIS A 13 -2.49 -5.52 -4.94
N THR A 14 -2.41 -5.95 -6.20
CA THR A 14 -1.15 -6.04 -6.95
C THR A 14 -1.17 -5.18 -8.19
N PHE A 15 -0.11 -4.41 -8.41
CA PHE A 15 0.11 -3.63 -9.63
C PHE A 15 1.61 -3.52 -9.89
N ASP A 16 2.01 -3.62 -11.16
CA ASP A 16 3.40 -3.44 -11.61
C ASP A 16 4.46 -4.22 -10.79
N GLY A 17 4.12 -5.45 -10.37
CA GLY A 17 5.02 -6.28 -9.56
C GLY A 17 5.11 -5.92 -8.08
N TYR A 18 4.26 -5.02 -7.58
CA TYR A 18 4.14 -4.67 -6.17
C TYR A 18 2.83 -5.18 -5.58
N ARG A 19 2.87 -5.64 -4.33
CA ARG A 19 1.70 -6.06 -3.55
C ARG A 19 1.51 -5.17 -2.32
N ILE A 20 0.33 -4.57 -2.17
CA ILE A 20 -0.02 -3.76 -0.99
C ILE A 20 -0.12 -4.64 0.24
N LEU A 21 0.61 -4.30 1.30
CA LEU A 21 0.58 -5.00 2.59
C LEU A 21 -0.25 -4.25 3.63
N ARG A 22 -0.11 -2.92 3.73
CA ARG A 22 -0.94 -2.06 4.59
C ARG A 22 -0.73 -0.58 4.27
N VAL A 23 -1.64 0.27 4.74
CA VAL A 23 -1.46 1.74 4.75
C VAL A 23 -0.45 2.13 5.84
N LEU A 24 0.48 3.01 5.50
CA LEU A 24 1.41 3.66 6.43
C LEU A 24 0.94 5.06 6.85
N GLY A 25 0.24 5.75 5.96
CA GLY A 25 -0.36 7.06 6.24
C GLY A 25 -1.23 7.53 5.08
N ALA A 26 -2.13 8.46 5.36
CA ALA A 26 -3.02 9.04 4.37
C ALA A 26 -3.33 10.50 4.72
N GLY A 27 -3.49 11.33 3.68
CA GLY A 27 -3.89 12.72 3.82
C GLY A 27 -4.37 13.29 2.47
N GLY A 28 -4.60 14.60 2.42
CA GLY A 28 -5.15 15.27 1.22
C GLY A 28 -4.28 15.18 -0.05
N PHE A 29 -3.04 14.70 0.05
CA PHE A 29 -2.08 14.58 -1.05
C PHE A 29 -1.72 13.13 -1.41
N GLY A 30 -2.53 12.16 -0.96
CA GLY A 30 -2.35 10.75 -1.30
C GLY A 30 -2.19 9.83 -0.09
N ILE A 31 -1.93 8.56 -0.39
CA ILE A 31 -1.86 7.46 0.58
C ILE A 31 -0.51 6.78 0.42
N THR A 32 0.26 6.71 1.50
CA THR A 32 1.51 5.96 1.51
C THR A 32 1.24 4.54 2.02
N TYR A 33 1.69 3.54 1.27
CA TYR A 33 1.55 2.12 1.56
C TYR A 33 2.90 1.50 1.89
N LEU A 34 2.86 0.48 2.74
CA LEU A 34 3.88 -0.56 2.75
C LEU A 34 3.50 -1.57 1.68
N ALA A 35 4.40 -1.83 0.75
CA ALA A 35 4.24 -2.83 -0.29
C ALA A 35 5.45 -3.79 -0.33
N GLU A 36 5.29 -4.89 -1.04
CA GLU A 36 6.37 -5.83 -1.36
C GLU A 36 6.55 -5.91 -2.86
N GLU A 37 7.78 -5.74 -3.33
CA GLU A 37 8.20 -6.04 -4.70
C GLU A 37 8.29 -7.56 -4.88
N THR A 38 7.31 -8.15 -5.55
CA THR A 38 7.10 -9.59 -5.57
C THR A 38 8.21 -10.36 -6.27
N ALA A 39 8.96 -9.69 -7.16
CA ALA A 39 10.07 -10.30 -7.89
C ALA A 39 11.26 -10.66 -6.97
N ILE A 40 11.50 -9.88 -5.91
CA ILE A 40 12.68 -10.02 -5.04
C ILE A 40 12.36 -10.02 -3.54
N GLY A 41 11.07 -9.95 -3.16
CA GLY A 41 10.61 -9.96 -1.77
C GLY A 41 10.97 -8.70 -0.97
N ARG A 42 11.34 -7.61 -1.65
CA ARG A 42 11.77 -6.37 -1.00
C ARG A 42 10.57 -5.55 -0.53
N LYS A 43 10.58 -5.14 0.74
CA LYS A 43 9.57 -4.20 1.28
C LYS A 43 9.92 -2.76 0.89
N VAL A 44 8.93 -2.03 0.38
CA VAL A 44 9.07 -0.65 -0.08
C VAL A 44 7.92 0.22 0.42
N ALA A 45 8.13 1.54 0.44
CA ALA A 45 7.06 2.51 0.59
C ALA A 45 6.63 2.99 -0.80
N ILE A 46 5.33 2.98 -1.07
CA ILE A 46 4.74 3.53 -2.30
C ILE A 46 3.77 4.64 -1.88
N LYS A 47 3.78 5.77 -2.57
CA LYS A 47 2.82 6.85 -2.36
C LYS A 47 2.04 7.09 -3.65
#